data_AF-A0A3P7I9Y9-F1
#
_entry.id   AF-A0A3P7I9Y9-F1
#
_cell.length_a   1.000
_cell.length_b   1.000
_cell.length_c   1.000
_cell.angle_alpha   90.00
_cell.angle_beta   90.00
_cell.angle_gamma   90.00
#
_symmetry.space_group_name_H-M   'P 1'
#
loop_
_entity.id
_entity.type
_entity.pdbx_description
1 polymer ?
#
loop_
_entity_poly.entity_id
_entity_poly.type
_entity_poly.pdbx_seq_one_letter_code
_entity_poly.pdbx_strand_id
1 'polypeptide(L)'
;MPLTDAGSEIVFRARRKYAALLADFIASARPDLNQEEQTERLSILLSIIPHMMHASELDNMYCAKLVMMNMGNMYGSLSYDIHVRKF
;
A
#
# COMPACT_ATOMS: atom_id res chain seq x y z
N MET A 1 -9.45 5.85 -12.64
CA MET A 1 -9.38 5.17 -13.97
C MET A 1 -8.62 3.84 -13.83
N PRO A 2 -9.12 2.70 -14.34
CA PRO A 2 -8.36 1.44 -14.30
C PRO A 2 -7.10 1.53 -15.15
N LEU A 3 -6.06 0.76 -14.79
CA LEU A 3 -4.84 0.66 -15.58
C LEU A 3 -5.13 0.03 -16.95
N THR A 4 -4.37 0.45 -17.96
CA THR A 4 -4.31 -0.27 -19.25
C THR A 4 -3.66 -1.64 -19.05
N ASP A 5 -3.80 -2.56 -20.01
CA ASP A 5 -3.15 -3.88 -19.95
C ASP A 5 -1.63 -3.76 -19.82
N ALA A 6 -1.02 -2.83 -20.57
CA ALA A 6 0.40 -2.52 -20.47
C ALA A 6 0.77 -1.98 -19.07
N GLY A 7 -0.06 -1.12 -18.49
CA GLY A 7 0.14 -0.63 -17.12
C GLY A 7 0.04 -1.74 -16.08
N SER A 8 -0.94 -2.63 -16.23
CA SER A 8 -1.14 -3.79 -15.35
C SER A 8 0.06 -4.73 -15.39
N GLU A 9 0.61 -4.99 -16.57
CA GLU A 9 1.80 -5.84 -16.74
C GLU A 9 3.04 -5.22 -16.07
N ILE A 10 3.24 -3.90 -16.21
CA ILE A 10 4.34 -3.19 -15.53
C ILE A 10 4.22 -3.33 -14.00
N VAL A 11 3.02 -3.09 -13.47
CA VAL A 11 2.77 -3.19 -12.02
C VAL A 11 2.97 -4.62 -11.54
N PHE A 12 2.53 -5.61 -12.30
CA PHE A 12 2.69 -7.01 -11.95
C PHE A 12 4.16 -7.46 -11.95
N ARG A 13 4.96 -7.01 -12.93
CA ARG A 13 6.41 -7.23 -12.94
C ARG A 13 7.10 -6.58 -11.74
N ALA A 14 6.74 -5.35 -11.41
CA ALA A 14 7.25 -4.68 -10.22
C ALA A 14 6.90 -5.44 -8.95
N ARG A 15 5.64 -5.88 -8.80
CA ARG A 15 5.18 -6.67 -7.65
C ARG A 15 6.00 -7.95 -7.49
N ARG A 16 6.22 -8.70 -8.56
CA ARG A 16 7.04 -9.92 -8.54
C ARG A 16 8.49 -9.61 -8.13
N LYS A 17 9.08 -8.57 -8.71
CA LYS A 17 10.46 -8.14 -8.39
C LYS A 17 10.60 -7.83 -6.89
N TYR A 18 9.69 -7.04 -6.33
CA TYR A 18 9.77 -6.66 -4.91
C TYR A 18 9.43 -7.81 -3.97
N ALA A 19 8.51 -8.71 -4.34
CA ALA A 19 8.25 -9.92 -3.56
C ALA A 19 9.48 -10.84 -3.50
N ALA A 20 10.19 -11.01 -4.62
CA ALA A 20 11.43 -11.77 -4.66
C ALA A 20 12.53 -11.12 -3.80
N LEU A 21 12.73 -9.81 -3.94
CA LEU A 21 13.68 -9.07 -3.09
C LEU A 21 13.37 -9.18 -1.60
N LEU A 22 12.09 -9.19 -1.21
CA LEU A 22 11.70 -9.37 0.17
C LEU A 22 12.03 -10.79 0.67
N ALA A 23 11.82 -11.82 -0.16
CA ALA A 23 12.22 -13.18 0.16
C ALA A 23 13.74 -13.31 0.35
N ASP A 24 14.53 -12.73 -0.57
CA ASP A 24 16.00 -12.71 -0.49
C ASP A 24 16.49 -11.95 0.76
N PHE A 25 15.81 -10.84 1.09
CA PHE A 25 16.10 -10.09 2.30
C PHE A 25 15.80 -10.91 3.57
N ILE A 26 14.68 -11.63 3.62
CA ILE A 26 14.36 -12.50 4.75
C ILE A 26 15.43 -13.58 4.92
N ALA A 27 15.82 -14.26 3.83
CA ALA A 27 16.84 -15.31 3.87
C ALA A 27 18.21 -14.78 4.34
N SER A 28 18.61 -13.60 3.87
CA SER A 28 19.90 -12.99 4.24
C SER A 28 19.92 -12.37 5.64
N ALA A 29 18.80 -11.76 6.08
CA ALA A 29 18.70 -11.11 7.39
C ALA A 29 18.41 -12.10 8.54
N ARG A 30 17.86 -13.28 8.21
CA ARG A 30 17.49 -14.33 9.17
C ARG A 30 17.99 -15.70 8.69
N PRO A 31 19.31 -15.92 8.64
CA PRO A 31 19.90 -17.19 8.20
C PRO A 31 19.61 -18.34 9.19
N ASP A 32 19.13 -18.02 10.40
CA ASP A 32 18.69 -18.98 11.41
C ASP A 32 17.37 -19.68 11.05
N LEU A 33 16.56 -19.08 10.17
CA LEU A 33 15.28 -19.64 9.77
C LEU A 33 15.45 -20.68 8.66
N ASN A 34 14.73 -21.79 8.78
CA ASN A 34 14.58 -22.75 7.70
C ASN A 34 13.63 -22.22 6.60
N GLN A 35 13.55 -22.91 5.47
CA GLN A 35 12.77 -22.46 4.31
C GLN A 35 11.27 -22.30 4.60
N GLU A 36 10.69 -23.17 5.44
CA GLU A 36 9.28 -23.10 5.81
C GLU A 36 9.01 -21.84 6.66
N GLU A 37 9.85 -21.59 7.66
CA GLU A 37 9.78 -20.40 8.51
C GLU A 37 9.99 -19.10 7.73
N GLN A 38 10.91 -19.09 6.75
CA GLN A 38 11.11 -17.95 5.85
C GLN A 38 9.87 -17.68 5.00
N THR A 39 9.22 -18.73 4.50
CA THR A 39 7.99 -18.64 3.70
C THR A 39 6.81 -18.17 4.54
N GLU A 40 6.67 -18.69 5.76
CA GLU A 40 5.66 -18.24 6.73
C GLU A 40 5.85 -16.76 7.06
N ARG A 41 7.08 -16.33 7.34
CA ARG A 41 7.40 -14.93 7.59
C ARG A 41 7.03 -14.03 6.41
N LEU A 42 7.34 -14.46 5.19
CA LEU A 42 6.95 -13.72 3.98
C LEU A 42 5.43 -13.60 3.87
N SER A 43 4.69 -14.69 4.12
CA SER A 43 3.23 -14.71 4.12
C SER A 43 2.63 -13.73 5.14
N ILE A 44 3.14 -13.74 6.37
CA ILE A 44 2.72 -12.82 7.44
C ILE A 44 2.99 -11.36 7.06
N LEU A 45 4.16 -11.06 6.48
CA LEU A 45 4.47 -9.70 6.06
C LEU A 45 3.54 -9.22 4.94
N LEU A 46 3.21 -10.09 3.98
CA LEU A 46 2.27 -9.77 2.91
C LEU A 46 0.83 -9.63 3.42
N SER A 47 0.45 -10.35 4.47
CA SER A 47 -0.92 -10.27 5.04
C SER A 47 -1.21 -8.94 5.76
N ILE A 48 -0.18 -8.14 6.07
CA ILE A 48 -0.34 -6.79 6.62
C ILE A 48 -0.92 -5.81 5.59
N ILE A 49 -0.66 -6.03 4.29
CA ILE A 49 -1.03 -5.10 3.22
C ILE A 49 -2.55 -4.77 3.22
N PRO A 50 -3.47 -5.76 3.24
CA PRO A 50 -4.90 -5.50 3.36
C PRO A 50 -5.28 -4.63 4.56
N HIS A 51 -4.63 -4.84 5.72
CA HIS A 51 -4.90 -4.05 6.92
C HIS A 51 -4.44 -2.60 6.76
N MET A 52 -3.27 -2.37 6.16
CA MET A 52 -2.79 -1.01 5.84
C MET A 52 -3.70 -0.30 4.84
N MET A 53 -4.18 -1.01 3.82
CA MET A 53 -5.12 -0.46 2.85
C MET A 53 -6.43 -0.04 3.52
N HIS A 54 -7.00 -0.91 4.37
CA HIS A 54 -8.23 -0.60 5.09
C HIS A 54 -8.08 0.61 6.03
N ALA A 55 -6.98 0.67 6.79
CA ALA A 55 -6.69 1.82 7.64
C ALA A 55 -6.54 3.12 6.82
N SER A 56 -5.88 3.05 5.66
CA SER A 56 -5.72 4.18 4.75
C SER A 56 -7.05 4.65 4.15
N GLU A 57 -7.98 3.75 3.84
CA GLU A 57 -9.32 4.10 3.35
C GLU A 57 -10.12 4.88 4.40
N LEU A 58 -10.09 4.41 5.66
CA LEU A 58 -10.75 5.08 6.78
C LEU A 58 -10.16 6.47 7.03
N ASP A 59 -8.83 6.59 7.05
CA ASP A 59 -8.15 7.86 7.21
C ASP A 59 -8.45 8.84 6.07
N ASN A 60 -8.45 8.36 4.82
CA ASN A 60 -8.77 9.19 3.67
C ASN A 60 -10.23 9.68 3.70
N MET A 61 -11.18 8.84 4.12
CA MET A 61 -12.57 9.27 4.33
C MET A 61 -12.69 10.34 5.41
N TYR A 62 -11.95 10.19 6.51
CA TYR A 62 -11.92 11.17 7.58
C TYR A 62 -11.32 12.49 7.10
N CYS A 63 -10.18 12.46 6.40
CA CYS A 63 -9.55 13.64 5.79
C CYS A 63 -10.49 14.33 4.80
N ALA A 64 -11.21 13.59 3.96
CA ALA A 64 -12.21 14.16 3.06
C ALA A 64 -13.29 14.94 3.80
N LYS A 65 -13.77 14.42 4.95
CA LYS A 65 -14.72 15.13 5.80
C LYS A 65 -14.13 16.41 6.38
N LEU A 66 -12.89 16.36 6.89
CA LEU A 66 -12.22 17.54 7.43
C LEU A 66 -12.05 18.65 6.38
N VAL A 67 -11.65 18.29 5.15
CA VAL A 67 -11.52 19.24 4.03
C VAL A 67 -12.87 19.85 3.66
N MET A 68 -13.92 19.03 3.51
CA MET A 68 -15.26 19.50 3.16
C MET A 68 -15.86 20.43 4.22
N MET A 69 -15.59 20.17 5.50
CA MET A 69 -16.07 21.00 6.61
C MET A 69 -15.12 22.15 6.96
N ASN A 70 -14.01 22.32 6.24
CA ASN A 70 -12.92 23.23 6.56
C ASN A 70 -12.47 23.14 8.03
N MET A 71 -12.48 21.93 8.59
CA MET A 71 -12.01 21.72 9.96
C MET A 71 -10.49 21.86 9.99
N GLY A 72 -9.98 22.67 10.92
CA GLY A 72 -8.54 22.91 11.05
C GLY A 72 -7.91 23.67 9.88
N ASN A 73 -8.68 24.48 9.14
CA ASN A 73 -8.20 25.24 7.96
C ASN A 73 -7.64 24.35 6.84
N MET A 74 -8.14 23.13 6.70
CA MET A 74 -7.70 22.18 5.65
C MET A 74 -8.30 22.46 4.26
N TYR A 75 -9.11 23.52 4.12
CA TYR A 75 -9.64 23.92 2.83
C TYR A 75 -8.53 24.52 1.93
N GLY A 76 -8.30 23.90 0.78
CA GLY A 76 -7.31 24.32 -0.21
C GLY A 76 -7.37 23.43 -1.44
N SER A 77 -6.90 23.93 -2.59
CA SER A 77 -6.96 23.19 -3.86
C SER A 77 -6.31 21.80 -3.75
N LEU A 78 -5.09 21.71 -3.20
CA LEU A 78 -4.38 20.43 -3.07
C LEU A 78 -5.14 19.44 -2.17
N SER A 79 -5.59 19.86 -0.98
CA SER A 79 -6.33 19.00 -0.05
C SER A 79 -7.66 18.54 -0.65
N TYR A 80 -8.34 19.42 -1.39
CA TYR A 80 -9.58 19.10 -2.08
C TYR A 80 -9.36 18.11 -3.23
N ASP A 81 -8.31 18.32 -4.04
CA ASP A 81 -7.98 17.45 -5.17
C ASP A 81 -7.51 16.06 -4.70
N ILE A 82 -6.83 15.95 -3.56
CA ILE A 82 -6.38 14.66 -3.01
C ILE A 82 -7.53 13.90 -2.34
N HIS A 83 -8.32 14.56 -1.49
CA HIS A 83 -9.27 13.86 -0.60
C HIS A 83 -10.72 13.87 -1.09
N VAL A 84 -11.11 14.83 -1.91
CA VAL A 84 -12.52 15.03 -2.32
C VAL A 84 -12.72 14.73 -3.81
N ARG A 85 -11.92 15.36 -4.67
CA ARG A 85 -12.03 15.24 -6.13
C ARG A 85 -11.19 14.05 -6.62
N LYS A 86 -11.60 12.82 -6.28
CA LYS A 86 -10.94 11.60 -6.77
C LYS A 86 -10.89 11.61 -8.31
N PHE A 87 -9.69 11.57 -8.90
CA PHE A 87 -9.44 11.52 -10.34
C PHE A 87 -9.74 10.14 -10.98
#